data_AF-A0A662BQU8-F1
#
_entry.id   AF-A0A662BQU8-F1
#
_cell.length_a   1.000
_cell.length_b   1.000
_cell.length_c   1.000
_cell.angle_alpha   90.00
_cell.angle_beta   90.00
_cell.angle_gamma   90.00
#
_symmetry.space_group_name_H-M   'P 1'
#
loop_
_entity.id
_entity.type
_entity.pdbx_description
1 polymer ?
#
loop_
_entity_poly.entity_id
_entity_poly.type
_entity_poly.pdbx_seq_one_letter_code
_entity_poly.pdbx_strand_id
1 'polypeptide(L)'
;MKSTKLSILLLLVLFLSIQIHAQSINKENKLIYYADEFENGKFLKDFMLIGPFPNLQPEGTGTYYFHLEHTCLGFSKDYLASIGGEENMKPFIGQTVEYEAGKSLKWEKIHSPTDKIDLKKIFIPNDKVVCYAAIYINSDKAQEKLMGIGSNDGMKVWLNGEMLIK
;
A
#
# COMPACT_ATOMS: atom_id res chain seq x y z
N MET A 1 0.10 -36.21 63.07
CA MET A 1 0.25 -34.86 62.50
C MET A 1 1.25 -34.90 61.36
N LYS A 2 0.79 -34.89 60.10
CA LYS A 2 1.66 -34.75 58.92
C LYS A 2 1.49 -33.33 58.39
N SER A 3 2.58 -32.56 58.38
CA SER A 3 2.66 -31.19 57.87
C SER A 3 2.89 -31.23 56.36
N THR A 4 1.89 -30.85 55.57
CA THR A 4 2.02 -30.68 54.13
C THR A 4 2.61 -29.30 53.85
N LYS A 5 3.83 -29.23 53.30
CA LYS A 5 4.40 -27.98 52.79
C LYS A 5 3.74 -27.66 51.45
N LEU A 6 3.05 -26.52 51.38
CA LEU A 6 2.50 -25.95 50.16
C LEU A 6 3.61 -25.12 49.48
N SER A 7 4.21 -25.66 48.43
CA SER A 7 5.14 -24.89 47.58
C SER A 7 4.32 -24.14 46.53
N ILE A 8 4.22 -22.82 46.68
CA ILE A 8 3.63 -21.93 45.68
C ILE A 8 4.70 -21.66 44.61
N LEU A 9 4.49 -22.20 43.41
CA LEU A 9 5.29 -21.91 42.23
C LEU A 9 4.82 -20.56 41.67
N LEU A 10 5.61 -19.50 41.87
CA LEU A 10 5.36 -18.18 41.31
C LEU A 10 5.80 -18.19 39.83
N LEU A 11 4.85 -18.29 38.91
CA LEU A 11 5.12 -18.23 37.47
C LEU A 11 5.30 -16.76 37.05
N LEU A 12 6.54 -16.29 36.98
CA LEU A 12 6.90 -14.98 36.48
C LEU A 12 6.80 -14.98 34.94
N VAL A 13 5.66 -14.53 34.41
CA VAL A 13 5.49 -14.31 32.96
C VAL A 13 6.18 -12.99 32.59
N LEU A 14 7.43 -13.09 32.14
CA LEU A 14 8.15 -12.00 31.48
C LEU A 14 7.51 -11.76 30.12
N PHE A 15 6.66 -10.73 30.02
CA PHE A 15 6.28 -10.17 28.72
C PHE A 15 7.51 -9.44 28.16
N LEU A 16 8.26 -10.15 27.31
CA LEU A 16 9.29 -9.53 26.48
C LEU A 16 8.57 -8.75 25.37
N SER A 17 8.24 -7.48 25.64
CA SER A 17 7.69 -6.58 24.64
C SER A 17 8.77 -6.19 23.65
N ILE A 18 9.00 -7.03 22.64
CA ILE A 18 9.73 -6.62 21.44
C ILE A 18 8.74 -5.80 20.60
N GLN A 19 8.62 -4.51 20.91
CA GLN A 19 7.97 -3.55 20.03
C GLN A 19 9.06 -2.80 19.28
N ILE A 20 9.55 -3.42 18.20
CA ILE A 20 10.18 -2.69 17.10
C ILE A 20 9.53 -3.20 15.83
N HIS A 21 8.35 -2.71 15.51
CA HIS A 21 7.90 -2.77 14.14
C HIS A 21 7.37 -1.40 13.77
N ALA A 22 8.12 -0.70 12.91
CA ALA A 22 7.74 0.56 12.26
C ALA A 22 6.35 0.50 11.56
N GLN A 23 5.77 -0.70 11.48
CA GLN A 23 4.57 -1.04 10.76
C GLN A 23 3.83 -2.21 11.42
N SER A 24 2.51 -2.24 11.31
CA SER A 24 1.69 -3.37 11.74
C SER A 24 0.59 -3.68 10.74
N ILE A 25 0.17 -4.94 10.67
CA ILE A 25 -1.10 -5.29 10.05
C ILE A 25 -2.14 -5.29 11.17
N ASN A 26 -3.13 -4.40 11.09
CA ASN A 26 -4.16 -4.33 12.12
C ASN A 26 -5.21 -5.45 11.96
N LYS A 27 -6.20 -5.49 12.87
CA LYS A 27 -7.29 -6.49 12.84
C LYS A 27 -8.17 -6.41 11.58
N GLU A 28 -8.10 -5.30 10.85
CA GLU A 28 -8.82 -5.07 9.59
C GLU A 28 -7.95 -5.39 8.36
N ASN A 29 -6.80 -6.05 8.55
CA ASN A 29 -5.83 -6.36 7.49
C ASN A 29 -5.29 -5.12 6.75
N LYS A 30 -5.25 -3.97 7.42
CA LYS A 30 -4.64 -2.74 6.89
C LYS A 30 -3.17 -2.68 7.26
N LEU A 31 -2.32 -2.30 6.31
CA LEU A 31 -0.92 -2.01 6.56
C LEU A 31 -0.77 -0.60 7.12
N ILE A 32 -0.45 -0.50 8.41
CA ILE A 32 -0.33 0.75 9.16
C ILE A 32 1.14 1.03 9.46
N TYR A 33 1.58 2.26 9.16
CA TYR A 33 2.80 2.87 9.68
C TYR A 33 2.46 3.91 10.76
N TYR A 34 3.36 4.16 11.71
CA TYR A 34 3.19 5.21 12.71
C TYR A 34 4.08 6.42 12.37
N ALA A 35 3.47 7.61 12.29
CA ALA A 35 4.17 8.84 11.87
C ALA A 35 5.35 9.21 12.80
N ASP A 36 5.24 8.87 14.08
CA ASP A 36 6.26 9.13 15.10
C ASP A 36 7.48 8.20 14.96
N GLU A 37 7.36 7.10 14.21
CA GLU A 37 8.45 6.15 13.94
C GLU A 37 9.19 6.45 12.63
N PHE A 38 8.76 7.47 11.89
CA PHE A 38 9.44 7.88 10.65
C PHE A 38 10.78 8.54 10.93
N GLU A 39 11.82 7.96 10.33
CA GLU A 39 13.17 8.49 10.32
C GLU A 39 13.44 9.27 9.01
N ASN A 40 14.01 10.46 9.14
CA ASN A 40 14.38 11.28 7.97
C ASN A 40 15.39 10.54 7.08
N GLY A 41 15.14 10.56 5.77
CA GLY A 41 16.01 9.90 4.77
C GLY A 41 15.84 8.37 4.70
N LYS A 42 14.89 7.78 5.43
CA LYS A 42 14.52 6.37 5.28
C LYS A 42 13.32 6.21 4.36
N PHE A 43 13.32 5.10 3.61
CA PHE A 43 12.24 4.72 2.71
C PHE A 43 11.31 3.71 3.39
N LEU A 44 10.01 3.86 3.13
CA LEU A 44 9.03 2.82 3.44
C LEU A 44 9.24 1.65 2.45
N LYS A 45 9.11 0.42 2.95
CA LYS A 45 9.44 -0.79 2.17
C LYS A 45 8.28 -1.75 2.00
N ASP A 46 7.22 -1.60 2.79
CA ASP A 46 6.03 -2.43 2.69
C ASP A 46 4.87 -1.58 2.17
N PHE A 47 4.16 -2.11 1.19
CA PHE A 47 2.99 -1.48 0.60
C PHE A 47 1.92 -2.53 0.34
N MET A 48 0.66 -2.13 0.41
CA MET A 48 -0.40 -2.87 -0.26
C MET A 48 -0.36 -2.47 -1.73
N LEU A 49 -0.27 -3.44 -2.64
CA LEU A 49 -0.30 -3.21 -4.08
C LEU A 49 -1.49 -3.94 -4.71
N ILE A 50 -2.03 -3.35 -5.77
CA ILE A 50 -2.99 -4.00 -6.66
C ILE A 50 -2.71 -3.59 -8.10
N GLY A 51 -2.75 -4.57 -9.00
CA GLY A 51 -2.41 -4.41 -10.41
C GLY A 51 -2.04 -5.78 -11.02
N PRO A 52 -1.68 -5.81 -12.30
CA PRO A 52 -1.73 -4.70 -13.24
C PRO A 52 -3.14 -4.48 -13.80
N PHE A 53 -3.63 -3.24 -13.76
CA PHE A 53 -4.78 -2.80 -14.55
C PHE A 53 -4.32 -2.38 -15.96
N PRO A 54 -5.18 -2.50 -16.98
CA PRO A 54 -4.79 -2.13 -18.34
C PRO A 54 -4.59 -0.60 -18.47
N ASN A 55 -3.59 -0.16 -19.24
CA ASN A 55 -3.44 1.23 -19.66
C ASN A 55 -3.58 1.33 -21.17
N LEU A 56 -4.82 1.26 -21.65
CA LEU A 56 -5.12 1.29 -23.07
C LEU A 56 -4.73 2.63 -23.70
N GLN A 57 -4.41 2.59 -24.98
CA GLN A 57 -4.17 3.79 -25.79
C GLN A 57 -5.34 3.98 -26.75
N PRO A 58 -5.63 5.22 -27.17
CA PRO A 58 -6.59 5.47 -28.25
C PRO A 58 -6.21 4.70 -29.52
N GLU A 59 -7.19 4.29 -30.32
CA GLU A 59 -6.89 3.73 -31.64
C GLU A 59 -6.12 4.74 -32.51
N GLY A 60 -5.12 4.27 -33.25
CA GLY A 60 -4.33 5.11 -34.15
C GLY A 60 -3.18 5.89 -33.51
N THR A 61 -2.96 5.79 -32.19
CA THR A 61 -1.68 6.22 -31.61
C THR A 61 -0.58 5.27 -32.10
N GLY A 62 0.34 5.79 -32.92
CA GLY A 62 1.47 5.03 -33.46
C GLY A 62 2.42 4.53 -32.36
N THR A 63 3.50 3.87 -32.76
CA THR A 63 4.50 3.27 -31.86
C THR A 63 5.35 4.28 -31.07
N TYR A 64 5.19 5.59 -31.32
CA TYR A 64 5.90 6.63 -30.60
C TYR A 64 5.20 6.95 -29.28
N TYR A 65 5.74 6.38 -28.20
CA TYR A 65 5.29 6.57 -26.84
C TYR A 65 5.70 7.94 -26.32
N PHE A 66 4.77 8.90 -26.35
CA PHE A 66 4.80 10.01 -25.40
C PHE A 66 3.76 9.74 -24.32
N HIS A 67 4.20 9.68 -23.07
CA HIS A 67 3.36 9.52 -21.88
C HIS A 67 2.55 10.81 -21.64
N LEU A 68 1.58 11.07 -22.51
CA LEU A 68 0.67 12.20 -22.40
C LEU A 68 -0.64 11.71 -21.79
N GLU A 69 -1.29 12.57 -21.02
CA GLU A 69 -2.52 12.25 -20.29
C GLU A 69 -3.63 11.71 -21.21
N HIS A 70 -3.71 12.19 -22.46
CA HIS A 70 -4.71 11.77 -23.44
C HIS A 70 -4.37 10.48 -24.20
N THR A 71 -3.15 9.96 -24.07
CA THR A 71 -2.74 8.69 -24.70
C THR A 71 -2.66 7.53 -23.71
N CYS A 72 -2.75 7.81 -22.40
CA CYS A 72 -2.73 6.83 -21.32
C CYS A 72 -4.13 6.69 -20.68
N LEU A 73 -5.06 6.03 -21.38
CA LEU A 73 -6.48 6.00 -20.98
C LEU A 73 -6.71 5.31 -19.63
N GLY A 74 -5.90 4.31 -19.29
CA GLY A 74 -5.99 3.67 -17.98
C GLY A 74 -5.47 4.56 -16.86
N PHE A 75 -4.48 5.43 -17.12
CA PHE A 75 -4.00 6.38 -16.11
C PHE A 75 -5.10 7.35 -15.66
N SER A 76 -6.06 7.65 -16.53
CA SER A 76 -7.20 8.52 -16.23
C SER A 76 -8.44 7.76 -15.75
N LYS A 77 -8.44 6.44 -15.78
CA LYS A 77 -9.57 5.61 -15.33
C LYS A 77 -9.44 5.29 -13.85
N ASP A 78 -10.50 5.54 -13.10
CA ASP A 78 -10.63 5.08 -11.71
C ASP A 78 -10.95 3.57 -11.71
N TYR A 79 -9.91 2.76 -11.51
CA TYR A 79 -10.04 1.30 -11.39
C TYR A 79 -10.55 0.85 -10.02
N LEU A 80 -10.60 1.74 -9.03
CA LEU A 80 -11.04 1.46 -7.66
C LEU A 80 -12.51 1.83 -7.43
N ALA A 81 -13.23 2.28 -8.46
CA ALA A 81 -14.62 2.74 -8.37
C ALA A 81 -15.57 1.75 -7.67
N SER A 82 -15.37 0.43 -7.87
CA SER A 82 -16.19 -0.62 -7.23
C SER A 82 -16.05 -0.69 -5.70
N ILE A 83 -15.02 -0.06 -5.13
CA ILE A 83 -14.73 -0.04 -3.69
C ILE A 83 -14.66 1.39 -3.11
N GLY A 84 -15.24 2.38 -3.80
CA GLY A 84 -15.32 3.78 -3.36
C GLY A 84 -14.48 4.77 -4.18
N GLY A 85 -13.70 4.29 -5.14
CA GLY A 85 -12.90 5.13 -6.02
C GLY A 85 -11.64 5.71 -5.39
N GLU A 86 -10.83 6.39 -6.20
CA GLU A 86 -9.52 6.94 -5.81
C GLU A 86 -9.61 7.92 -4.63
N GLU A 87 -10.74 8.63 -4.49
CA GLU A 87 -10.96 9.63 -3.43
C GLU A 87 -11.47 9.03 -2.11
N ASN A 88 -12.15 7.87 -2.12
CA ASN A 88 -12.76 7.32 -0.91
C ASN A 88 -12.28 5.90 -0.57
N MET A 89 -11.21 5.42 -1.22
CA MET A 89 -10.73 4.07 -1.00
C MET A 89 -10.23 3.84 0.45
N LYS A 90 -10.59 2.67 0.99
CA LYS A 90 -10.11 2.19 2.29
C LYS A 90 -9.63 0.74 2.13
N PRO A 91 -8.50 0.52 1.44
CA PRO A 91 -8.07 -0.80 1.05
C PRO A 91 -7.63 -1.63 2.25
N PHE A 92 -7.76 -2.95 2.14
CA PHE A 92 -7.16 -3.91 3.05
C PHE A 92 -6.58 -5.10 2.29
N ILE A 93 -5.60 -5.78 2.89
CA ILE A 93 -4.94 -6.93 2.27
C ILE A 93 -5.97 -8.04 2.03
N GLY A 94 -6.01 -8.54 0.81
CA GLY A 94 -6.96 -9.57 0.38
C GLY A 94 -8.28 -9.01 -0.17
N GLN A 95 -8.51 -7.69 -0.12
CA GLN A 95 -9.69 -7.10 -0.75
C GLN A 95 -9.63 -7.25 -2.27
N THR A 96 -10.74 -7.70 -2.85
CA THR A 96 -10.90 -7.83 -4.30
C THR A 96 -11.51 -6.55 -4.89
N VAL A 97 -11.03 -6.15 -6.07
CA VAL A 97 -11.55 -5.04 -6.87
C VAL A 97 -11.96 -5.58 -8.23
N GLU A 98 -13.24 -5.47 -8.55
CA GLU A 98 -13.75 -5.72 -9.91
C GLU A 98 -13.58 -4.44 -10.73
N TYR A 99 -13.02 -4.58 -11.94
CA TYR A 99 -12.73 -3.43 -12.81
C TYR A 99 -13.33 -3.50 -14.21
N GLU A 100 -13.74 -4.71 -14.61
CA GLU A 100 -14.50 -5.04 -15.82
C GLU A 100 -15.33 -6.28 -15.50
N ALA A 101 -16.41 -6.51 -16.25
CA ALA A 101 -17.30 -7.65 -16.01
C ALA A 101 -16.52 -8.97 -15.95
N GLY A 102 -16.55 -9.62 -14.79
CA GLY A 102 -15.88 -10.91 -14.56
C GLY A 102 -14.35 -10.81 -14.44
N LYS A 103 -13.76 -9.61 -14.37
CA LYS A 103 -12.35 -9.40 -14.12
C LYS A 103 -12.14 -8.69 -12.78
N SER A 104 -11.33 -9.33 -11.94
CA SER A 104 -10.99 -8.79 -10.64
C SER A 104 -9.52 -8.96 -10.30
N LEU A 105 -8.97 -8.02 -9.54
CA LEU A 105 -7.66 -8.12 -8.92
C LEU A 105 -7.81 -8.06 -7.40
N LYS A 106 -6.74 -8.39 -6.68
CA LYS A 106 -6.75 -8.46 -5.23
C LYS A 106 -5.57 -7.67 -4.67
N TRP A 107 -5.81 -6.93 -3.60
CA TRP A 107 -4.77 -6.23 -2.85
C TRP A 107 -3.85 -7.23 -2.16
N GLU A 108 -2.54 -7.09 -2.36
CA GLU A 108 -1.53 -7.94 -1.74
C GLU A 108 -0.48 -7.09 -1.04
N LYS A 109 0.03 -7.58 0.10
CA LYS A 109 1.15 -6.94 0.77
C LYS A 109 2.44 -7.31 0.04
N ILE A 110 3.21 -6.32 -0.35
CA ILE A 110 4.53 -6.48 -0.96
C ILE A 110 5.57 -5.82 -0.06
N HIS A 111 6.68 -6.51 0.14
CA HIS A 111 7.88 -5.98 0.78
C HIS A 111 8.98 -5.79 -0.29
N SER A 112 9.61 -4.61 -0.31
CA SER A 112 10.79 -4.37 -1.14
C SER A 112 12.09 -4.58 -0.35
N PRO A 113 13.04 -5.38 -0.87
CA PRO A 113 14.36 -5.50 -0.27
C PRO A 113 15.24 -4.25 -0.47
N THR A 114 14.80 -3.29 -1.29
CA THR A 114 15.54 -2.06 -1.59
C THR A 114 14.71 -0.83 -1.24
N ASP A 115 15.26 0.36 -1.47
CA ASP A 115 14.59 1.63 -1.20
C ASP A 115 13.58 2.05 -2.30
N LYS A 116 13.36 1.16 -3.28
CA LYS A 116 12.37 1.32 -4.36
C LYS A 116 11.57 0.04 -4.56
N ILE A 117 10.33 0.15 -4.99
CA ILE A 117 9.54 -1.01 -5.44
C ILE A 117 9.83 -1.27 -6.91
N ASP A 118 10.27 -2.48 -7.26
CA ASP A 118 10.52 -2.88 -8.64
C ASP A 118 9.25 -3.48 -9.27
N LEU A 119 8.38 -2.61 -9.78
CA LEU A 119 7.08 -2.99 -10.35
C LEU A 119 7.21 -3.97 -11.53
N LYS A 120 8.32 -3.93 -12.27
CA LYS A 120 8.57 -4.84 -13.40
C LYS A 120 8.72 -6.30 -12.98
N LYS A 121 9.18 -6.53 -11.74
CA LYS A 121 9.30 -7.88 -11.15
C LYS A 121 8.01 -8.36 -10.51
N ILE A 122 7.11 -7.45 -10.16
CA ILE A 122 5.87 -7.76 -9.42
C ILE A 122 4.73 -8.07 -10.38
N PHE A 123 4.60 -7.29 -11.45
CA PHE A 123 3.45 -7.40 -12.35
C PHE A 123 3.82 -8.03 -13.68
N ILE A 124 2.91 -8.86 -14.20
CA ILE A 124 2.91 -9.36 -15.57
C ILE A 124 1.47 -9.24 -16.09
N PRO A 125 1.21 -8.50 -17.18
CA PRO A 125 2.15 -7.68 -17.94
C PRO A 125 2.69 -6.49 -17.12
N ASN A 126 3.86 -5.96 -17.52
CA ASN A 126 4.52 -4.80 -16.90
C ASN A 126 4.71 -3.62 -17.87
N ASP A 127 4.08 -3.67 -19.03
CA ASP A 127 4.03 -2.59 -20.01
C ASP A 127 2.58 -2.22 -20.28
N LYS A 128 2.31 -0.92 -20.49
CA LYS A 128 0.96 -0.36 -20.66
C LYS A 128 0.00 -0.80 -19.56
N VAL A 129 0.41 -0.61 -18.32
CA VAL A 129 -0.37 -0.99 -17.14
C VAL A 129 -0.41 0.13 -16.11
N VAL A 130 -1.42 0.08 -15.25
CA VAL A 130 -1.55 0.90 -14.05
C VAL A 130 -1.54 -0.01 -12.83
N CYS A 131 -0.91 0.42 -11.75
CA CYS A 131 -1.06 -0.22 -10.45
C CYS A 131 -1.30 0.85 -9.38
N TYR A 132 -1.91 0.42 -8.28
CA TYR A 132 -2.08 1.26 -7.10
C TYR A 132 -1.19 0.74 -5.98
N ALA A 133 -0.67 1.67 -5.20
CA ALA A 133 0.05 1.42 -3.96
C ALA A 133 -0.65 2.15 -2.82
N ALA A 134 -0.77 1.49 -1.67
CA ALA A 134 -1.48 2.04 -0.52
C ALA A 134 -0.80 1.65 0.80
N ILE A 135 -0.82 2.61 1.72
CA ILE A 135 -0.45 2.45 3.14
C ILE A 135 -1.40 3.33 3.96
N TYR A 136 -1.52 3.02 5.24
CA TYR A 136 -2.09 3.95 6.22
C TYR A 136 -0.99 4.50 7.09
N ILE A 137 -1.12 5.75 7.48
CA ILE A 137 -0.22 6.41 8.41
C ILE A 137 -1.06 6.83 9.60
N ASN A 138 -0.83 6.21 10.75
CA ASN A 138 -1.43 6.64 12.00
C ASN A 138 -0.59 7.77 12.61
N SER A 139 -1.26 8.79 13.12
CA SER A 139 -0.63 9.91 13.80
C SER A 139 -1.48 10.30 15.00
N ASP A 140 -0.94 10.12 16.20
CA ASP A 140 -1.67 10.37 17.45
C ASP A 140 -1.78 11.88 17.78
N LYS A 141 -1.13 12.73 16.97
CA LYS A 141 -1.11 14.18 17.10
C LYS A 141 -1.04 14.84 15.73
N ALA A 142 -1.59 16.05 15.62
CA ALA A 142 -1.36 16.88 14.44
C ALA A 142 0.14 17.21 14.32
N GLN A 143 0.73 16.93 13.16
CA GLN A 143 2.13 17.18 12.88
C GLN A 143 2.39 17.32 11.39
N GLU A 144 3.42 18.09 11.04
CA GLU A 144 3.89 18.23 9.67
C GLU A 144 5.07 17.28 9.42
N LYS A 145 5.02 16.55 8.30
CA LYS A 145 6.06 15.65 7.84
C LYS A 145 6.24 15.84 6.35
N LEU A 146 7.50 15.82 5.89
CA LEU A 146 7.81 15.79 4.47
C LEU A 146 7.96 14.34 4.00
N MET A 147 7.15 13.95 3.01
CA MET A 147 7.23 12.64 2.39
C MET A 147 7.69 12.80 0.94
N GLY A 148 8.86 12.23 0.61
CA GLY A 148 9.33 12.14 -0.77
C GLY A 148 8.68 10.95 -1.47
N ILE A 149 8.16 11.17 -2.68
CA ILE A 149 7.64 10.12 -3.55
C ILE A 149 8.13 10.35 -4.99
N GLY A 150 8.42 9.26 -5.69
CA GLY A 150 9.00 9.28 -7.03
C GLY A 150 8.56 8.06 -7.83
N SER A 151 8.42 8.23 -9.14
CA SER A 151 8.16 7.16 -10.11
C SER A 151 8.99 7.43 -11.37
N ASN A 152 9.32 6.37 -12.09
CA ASN A 152 9.95 6.49 -13.43
C ASN A 152 8.92 6.89 -14.49
N ASP A 153 7.66 6.49 -14.28
CA ASP A 153 6.52 6.81 -15.15
C ASP A 153 5.56 7.81 -14.46
N GLY A 154 4.43 8.12 -15.10
CA GLY A 154 3.38 8.96 -14.50
C GLY A 154 2.87 8.42 -13.16
N MET A 155 2.54 9.31 -12.23
CA MET A 155 1.96 8.95 -10.94
C MET A 155 0.90 9.98 -10.52
N LYS A 156 -0.09 9.50 -9.78
CA LYS A 156 -1.01 10.34 -9.01
C LYS A 156 -0.89 9.97 -7.54
N VAL A 157 -1.09 10.94 -6.66
CA VAL A 157 -1.00 10.73 -5.21
C VAL A 157 -2.19 11.37 -4.53
N TRP A 158 -2.82 10.60 -3.64
CA TRP A 158 -3.89 11.06 -2.77
C TRP A 158 -3.48 10.91 -1.31
N LEU A 159 -3.92 11.86 -0.49
CA LEU A 159 -3.81 11.80 0.96
C LEU A 159 -5.18 12.13 1.55
N ASN A 160 -5.74 11.21 2.34
CA ASN A 160 -7.07 11.37 2.94
C ASN A 160 -8.18 11.75 1.94
N GLY A 161 -8.08 11.23 0.71
CA GLY A 161 -9.04 11.46 -0.37
C GLY A 161 -8.78 12.70 -1.22
N GLU A 162 -7.86 13.57 -0.81
CA GLU A 162 -7.46 14.74 -1.61
C GLU A 162 -6.29 14.38 -2.54
N MET A 163 -6.42 14.69 -3.83
CA MET A 163 -5.34 14.52 -4.80
C MET A 163 -4.30 15.62 -4.63
N LEU A 164 -3.06 15.23 -4.31
CA LEU A 164 -1.94 16.16 -4.11
C LEU A 164 -1.02 16.26 -5.33
N ILE A 165 -0.92 15.19 -6.12
CA ILE A 165 -0.06 15.10 -7.31
C ILE A 165 -0.85 14.47 -8.46
N LYS A 166 -0.66 15.00 -9.67
CA LYS A 166 -1.17 14.46 -10.92
C LYS A 166 -0.08 14.35 -11.97
#